data_AF-A0AAV1X118-F1
#
_entry.id   AF-A0AAV1X118-F1
#
_cell.length_a   1.000
_cell.length_b   1.000
_cell.length_c   1.000
_cell.angle_alpha   90.00
_cell.angle_beta   90.00
_cell.angle_gamma   90.00
#
_symmetry.space_group_name_H-M   'P 1'
#
loop_
_entity.id
_entity.type
_entity.pdbx_description
1 polymer ?
#
loop_
_entity_poly.entity_id
_entity_poly.type
_entity_poly.pdbx_seq_one_letter_code
_entity_poly.pdbx_strand_id
1 'polypeptide(L)'
;MMTTTTSSPTLLCSFLSSKPSPPKSSFHLFQLRNPKPVNNAITFSNCFSPKPLVPKQSTLLCCAGRRKPTALTTTSSADDNFRTVLRIALWVAEGVYILWLFLLPYAPGDPAWAISSDTINAVLGLSLNFFFILPFLNFVGIHLMEAPLLHPMSEGLFNFVVGWTLMFAPLLFTDRKRDRFKGSLDVLWGMQMFLTNTFLIPYMAIRLNDANDDSVPSKRSQLGSVMTNGASVVGLIGGGVCLLSLLWALFGRTDANFGGIAERWEFLVGYLGSERLAYAFIWDIVLYIIFQPWLIGDNLQNIQENKVVLVKYLRYIPVVGLVAYLLCLEPEEEV
;
A
#
# COMPACT_ATOMS: atom_id res chain seq x y z
N MET A 1 57.37 -37.81 -28.44
CA MET A 1 57.35 -38.77 -27.31
C MET A 1 56.10 -38.43 -26.51
N MET A 2 54.94 -39.10 -26.68
CA MET A 2 54.61 -40.45 -26.15
C MET A 2 55.00 -40.52 -24.66
N THR A 3 54.09 -40.63 -23.69
CA THR A 3 52.92 -41.53 -23.51
C THR A 3 52.01 -40.95 -22.39
N THR A 4 50.68 -40.83 -22.50
CA THR A 4 49.62 -41.84 -22.17
C THR A 4 49.78 -42.47 -20.77
N THR A 5 48.78 -42.67 -19.88
CA THR A 5 47.38 -43.11 -20.11
C THR A 5 46.58 -43.19 -18.76
N THR A 6 45.23 -43.12 -18.84
CA THR A 6 44.17 -43.87 -18.08
C THR A 6 43.99 -43.68 -16.55
N SER A 7 42.82 -43.80 -15.92
CA SER A 7 41.42 -44.18 -16.30
C SER A 7 40.48 -44.02 -15.09
N SER A 8 39.22 -43.66 -15.34
CA SER A 8 38.04 -43.72 -14.46
C SER A 8 37.51 -45.19 -14.30
N PRO A 9 36.25 -45.46 -13.88
CA PRO A 9 35.56 -45.36 -12.57
C PRO A 9 34.93 -46.73 -12.12
N THR A 10 34.30 -46.82 -10.94
CA THR A 10 33.45 -47.98 -10.52
C THR A 10 32.43 -47.50 -9.46
N LEU A 11 31.13 -47.42 -9.77
CA LEU A 11 30.08 -48.46 -9.77
C LEU A 11 29.36 -48.64 -8.42
N LEU A 12 28.12 -48.12 -8.39
CA LEU A 12 26.87 -48.73 -7.92
C LEU A 12 26.94 -49.99 -7.04
N CYS A 13 26.25 -49.93 -5.89
CA CYS A 13 25.49 -51.04 -5.34
C CYS A 13 24.25 -50.52 -4.60
N SER A 14 23.08 -50.84 -5.13
CA SER A 14 21.76 -50.68 -4.53
C SER A 14 21.26 -52.08 -4.17
N PHE A 15 20.87 -52.37 -2.93
CA PHE A 15 19.86 -53.41 -2.61
C PHE A 15 19.24 -53.20 -1.20
N LEU A 16 18.00 -52.70 -1.22
CA LEU A 16 16.80 -53.20 -0.52
C LEU A 16 16.76 -53.47 1.01
N SER A 17 15.89 -52.66 1.65
CA SER A 17 14.77 -53.05 2.55
C SER A 17 15.01 -53.23 4.06
N SER A 18 14.41 -52.32 4.86
CA SER A 18 13.35 -52.66 5.83
C SER A 18 12.75 -51.40 6.47
N LYS A 19 11.41 -51.31 6.50
CA LYS A 19 10.63 -50.32 7.26
C LYS A 19 10.84 -50.51 8.77
N PRO A 20 10.70 -49.44 9.56
CA PRO A 20 9.59 -49.45 10.52
C PRO A 20 8.80 -48.13 10.58
N SER A 21 7.50 -48.30 10.86
CA SER A 21 6.49 -47.28 11.16
C SER A 21 6.77 -46.46 12.44
N PRO A 22 6.20 -45.25 12.58
CA PRO A 22 6.46 -44.34 13.69
C PRO A 22 5.61 -44.65 14.94
N PRO A 23 6.05 -44.25 16.15
CA PRO A 23 5.22 -44.33 17.34
C PRO A 23 4.25 -43.14 17.44
N LYS A 24 3.02 -43.46 17.85
CA LYS A 24 1.96 -42.52 18.25
C LYS A 24 2.29 -41.92 19.62
N SER A 25 2.13 -40.61 19.77
CA SER A 25 1.65 -40.03 21.04
C SER A 25 0.91 -38.72 20.80
N SER A 26 -0.25 -38.67 21.45
CA SER A 26 -1.29 -37.66 21.45
C SER A 26 -1.01 -36.56 22.45
N PHE A 27 -1.17 -35.27 22.11
CA PHE A 27 -1.52 -34.24 23.09
C PHE A 27 -2.36 -33.12 22.47
N HIS A 28 -3.67 -33.21 22.76
CA HIS A 28 -4.60 -32.17 23.21
C HIS A 28 -4.65 -30.80 22.52
N LEU A 29 -5.68 -30.69 21.67
CA LEU A 29 -6.42 -29.47 21.31
C LEU A 29 -6.92 -28.73 22.57
N PHE A 30 -6.50 -27.48 22.76
CA PHE A 30 -7.21 -26.53 23.62
C PHE A 30 -8.29 -25.83 22.78
N GLN A 31 -9.52 -26.37 22.84
CA GLN A 31 -10.73 -25.61 22.52
C GLN A 31 -11.18 -24.91 23.80
N LEU A 32 -11.08 -23.58 23.86
CA LEU A 32 -11.79 -22.81 24.88
C LEU A 32 -13.20 -22.47 24.38
N ARG A 33 -14.13 -22.78 25.27
CA ARG A 33 -15.57 -22.94 25.08
C ARG A 33 -16.28 -21.64 25.45
N ASN A 34 -17.18 -21.19 24.57
CA ASN A 34 -18.15 -20.13 24.81
C ASN A 34 -18.93 -20.36 26.12
N PRO A 35 -19.10 -19.36 26.99
CA PRO A 35 -20.15 -19.38 28.00
C PRO A 35 -21.47 -18.83 27.40
N LYS A 36 -22.52 -19.65 27.51
CA LYS A 36 -23.92 -19.23 27.36
C LYS A 36 -24.33 -18.36 28.56
N PRO A 37 -25.18 -17.34 28.40
CA PRO A 37 -25.88 -16.74 29.52
C PRO A 37 -27.00 -17.65 30.02
N VAL A 38 -27.05 -17.81 31.35
CA VAL A 38 -28.04 -18.56 32.12
C VAL A 38 -29.28 -17.68 32.35
N ASN A 39 -30.44 -18.17 31.93
CA ASN A 39 -31.75 -17.68 32.36
C ASN A 39 -31.95 -17.99 33.85
N ASN A 40 -32.26 -16.98 34.65
CA ASN A 40 -32.95 -17.16 35.92
C ASN A 40 -34.21 -16.29 35.93
N ALA A 41 -35.35 -16.97 36.00
CA ALA A 41 -36.63 -16.39 36.34
C ALA A 41 -36.83 -16.52 37.85
N ILE A 42 -37.10 -15.43 38.56
CA ILE A 42 -37.97 -15.42 39.75
C ILE A 42 -38.82 -14.14 39.75
N THR A 43 -40.12 -14.40 39.87
CA THR A 43 -41.30 -13.57 39.95
C THR A 43 -41.32 -12.60 41.14
N PHE A 44 -41.86 -11.40 40.95
CA PHE A 44 -42.75 -10.76 41.93
C PHE A 44 -43.87 -9.99 41.22
N SER A 45 -45.08 -10.21 41.73
CA SER A 45 -46.38 -9.74 41.29
C SER A 45 -46.69 -8.30 41.73
N ASN A 46 -47.26 -7.45 40.86
CA ASN A 46 -48.67 -6.99 40.95
C ASN A 46 -48.96 -5.69 40.17
N CYS A 47 -50.01 -5.80 39.34
CA CYS A 47 -51.15 -4.89 39.19
C CYS A 47 -51.09 -3.56 38.38
N PHE A 48 -52.19 -3.41 37.62
CA PHE A 48 -52.81 -2.22 37.00
C PHE A 48 -52.34 -1.72 35.62
N SER A 49 -53.09 -2.18 34.60
CA SER A 49 -53.54 -1.38 33.43
C SER A 49 -54.78 -0.56 33.83
N PRO A 50 -55.13 0.59 33.20
CA PRO A 50 -55.56 0.59 31.79
C PRO A 50 -55.24 1.84 30.94
N LYS A 51 -55.33 1.64 29.61
CA LYS A 51 -55.49 2.68 28.57
C LYS A 51 -56.87 3.34 28.67
N PRO A 52 -57.04 4.58 28.17
CA PRO A 52 -57.95 4.79 27.01
C PRO A 52 -57.38 5.82 26.01
N LEU A 53 -57.47 5.60 24.69
CA LEU A 53 -58.58 5.86 23.75
C LEU A 53 -58.44 7.24 23.03
N VAL A 54 -58.33 7.17 21.70
CA VAL A 54 -58.21 8.27 20.72
C VAL A 54 -59.55 9.00 20.56
N PRO A 55 -59.55 10.30 20.15
CA PRO A 55 -60.24 10.62 18.91
C PRO A 55 -59.46 11.54 17.95
N LYS A 56 -59.65 11.25 16.66
CA LYS A 56 -59.35 12.07 15.47
C LYS A 56 -59.85 13.51 15.62
N GLN A 57 -59.03 14.48 15.25
CA GLN A 57 -59.47 15.61 14.43
C GLN A 57 -58.42 15.94 13.37
N SER A 58 -58.82 15.66 12.13
CA SER A 58 -58.20 16.10 10.89
C SER A 58 -58.39 17.60 10.71
N THR A 59 -57.29 18.34 10.54
CA THR A 59 -57.33 19.69 9.95
C THR A 59 -56.40 19.71 8.74
N LEU A 60 -57.03 19.96 7.60
CA LEU A 60 -56.44 20.12 6.28
C LEU A 60 -55.54 21.36 6.19
N LEU A 61 -54.49 21.20 5.37
CA LEU A 61 -53.81 22.22 4.57
C LEU A 61 -53.21 23.46 5.25
N CYS A 62 -51.89 23.56 5.16
CA CYS A 62 -51.24 24.63 4.39
C CYS A 62 -49.81 24.21 4.00
N CYS A 63 -49.64 23.76 2.75
CA CYS A 63 -48.33 23.66 2.12
C CYS A 63 -47.82 25.08 1.84
N ALA A 64 -46.99 25.62 2.74
CA ALA A 64 -46.20 26.80 2.45
C ALA A 64 -45.04 26.39 1.53
N GLY A 65 -45.14 26.74 0.26
CA GLY A 65 -44.06 26.60 -0.72
C GLY A 65 -42.81 27.29 -0.20
N ARG A 66 -41.81 26.49 0.22
CA ARG A 66 -40.46 26.97 0.54
C ARG A 66 -39.85 27.49 -0.75
N ARG A 67 -39.91 28.81 -0.96
CA ARG A 67 -39.10 29.51 -1.95
C ARG A 67 -37.64 29.11 -1.72
N LYS A 68 -37.06 28.41 -2.69
CA LYS A 68 -35.61 28.23 -2.82
C LYS A 68 -34.97 29.62 -2.88
N PRO A 69 -34.01 29.97 -2.02
CA PRO A 69 -33.14 31.10 -2.30
C PRO A 69 -32.24 30.70 -3.48
N THR A 70 -32.60 31.20 -4.66
CA THR A 70 -31.74 31.22 -5.84
C THR A 70 -30.61 32.21 -5.59
N ALA A 71 -29.55 31.77 -4.93
CA ALA A 71 -28.28 32.50 -4.81
C ALA A 71 -27.16 31.59 -4.28
N LEU A 72 -26.87 30.48 -4.97
CA LEU A 72 -25.56 29.80 -4.86
C LEU A 72 -25.30 28.77 -5.98
N THR A 73 -25.81 29.00 -7.20
CA THR A 73 -25.73 27.97 -8.26
C THR A 73 -24.46 28.06 -9.10
N THR A 74 -23.72 29.17 -9.02
CA THR A 74 -22.58 29.42 -9.93
C THR A 74 -21.28 28.75 -9.47
N THR A 75 -21.05 28.63 -8.16
CA THR A 75 -19.86 27.97 -7.61
C THR A 75 -19.97 26.45 -7.69
N SER A 76 -21.15 25.87 -7.40
CA SER A 76 -21.34 24.42 -7.45
C SER A 76 -21.16 23.85 -8.86
N SER A 77 -21.62 24.55 -9.91
CA SER A 77 -21.45 24.07 -11.28
C SER A 77 -20.01 24.16 -11.77
N ALA A 78 -19.26 25.17 -11.34
CA ALA A 78 -17.86 25.36 -11.75
C ALA A 78 -16.95 24.30 -11.11
N ASP A 79 -17.14 24.03 -9.81
CA ASP A 79 -16.37 23.02 -9.09
C ASP A 79 -16.66 21.61 -9.61
N ASP A 80 -17.90 21.32 -9.98
CA ASP A 80 -18.29 20.02 -10.52
C ASP A 80 -17.74 19.77 -11.93
N ASN A 81 -17.74 20.82 -12.77
CA ASN A 81 -17.05 20.79 -14.06
C ASN A 81 -15.54 20.57 -13.90
N PHE A 82 -14.90 21.27 -12.96
CA PHE A 82 -13.46 21.10 -12.70
C PHE A 82 -13.13 19.68 -12.21
N ARG A 83 -13.93 19.13 -11.27
CA ARG A 83 -13.81 17.74 -10.82
C ARG A 83 -13.94 16.75 -11.97
N THR A 84 -14.89 16.98 -12.87
CA THR A 84 -15.12 16.14 -14.04
C THR A 84 -13.94 16.19 -15.01
N VAL A 85 -13.43 17.38 -15.30
CA VAL A 85 -12.24 17.57 -16.15
C VAL A 85 -11.03 16.87 -15.54
N LEU A 86 -10.79 17.04 -14.23
CA LEU A 86 -9.66 16.41 -13.53
C LEU A 86 -9.79 14.88 -13.54
N ARG A 87 -10.99 14.34 -13.34
CA ARG A 87 -11.26 12.90 -13.44
C ARG A 87 -10.94 12.36 -14.83
N ILE A 88 -11.39 13.05 -15.89
CA ILE A 88 -11.10 12.66 -17.27
C ILE A 88 -9.59 12.73 -17.54
N ALA A 89 -8.94 13.81 -17.10
CA ALA A 89 -7.50 13.98 -17.25
C ALA A 89 -6.71 12.85 -16.58
N LEU A 90 -7.10 12.42 -15.38
CA LEU A 90 -6.46 11.29 -14.69
C LEU A 90 -6.67 9.96 -15.43
N TRP A 91 -7.87 9.68 -15.95
CA TRP A 91 -8.11 8.47 -16.75
C TRP A 91 -7.35 8.48 -18.07
N VAL A 92 -7.26 9.63 -18.74
CA VAL A 92 -6.43 9.79 -19.94
C VAL A 92 -4.96 9.61 -19.60
N ALA A 93 -4.49 10.21 -18.51
CA ALA A 93 -3.12 10.05 -18.03
C ALA A 93 -2.81 8.57 -17.75
N GLU A 94 -3.71 7.83 -17.10
CA GLU A 94 -3.58 6.39 -16.87
C GLU A 94 -3.51 5.60 -18.18
N GLY A 95 -4.42 5.87 -19.12
CA GLY A 95 -4.43 5.20 -20.41
C GLY A 95 -3.13 5.45 -21.21
N VAL A 96 -2.66 6.69 -21.22
CA VAL A 96 -1.38 7.07 -21.83
C VAL A 96 -0.22 6.40 -21.10
N TYR A 97 -0.25 6.37 -19.77
CA TYR A 97 0.77 5.76 -18.94
C TYR A 97 0.90 4.26 -19.24
N ILE A 98 -0.21 3.52 -19.22
CA ILE A 98 -0.21 2.08 -19.53
C ILE A 98 0.28 1.83 -20.96
N LEU A 99 -0.24 2.60 -21.92
CA LEU A 99 0.13 2.46 -23.33
C LEU A 99 1.63 2.72 -23.54
N TRP A 100 2.14 3.81 -22.98
CA TRP A 100 3.55 4.20 -23.08
C TRP A 100 4.47 3.20 -22.39
N LEU A 101 4.16 2.84 -21.14
CA LEU A 101 5.07 2.13 -20.27
C LEU A 101 4.96 0.61 -20.36
N PHE A 102 3.82 0.02 -20.72
CA PHE A 102 3.72 -1.45 -20.82
C PHE A 102 3.69 -1.94 -22.27
N LEU A 103 3.06 -1.21 -23.18
CA LEU A 103 2.78 -1.70 -24.53
C LEU A 103 3.78 -1.21 -25.57
N LEU A 104 4.16 0.08 -25.51
CA LEU A 104 5.03 0.69 -26.52
C LEU A 104 6.52 0.39 -26.26
N PRO A 105 7.32 0.17 -27.33
CA PRO A 105 8.76 -0.05 -27.25
C PRO A 105 9.55 1.26 -27.13
N TYR A 106 8.89 2.42 -26.97
CA TYR A 106 9.56 3.73 -26.91
C TYR A 106 10.08 4.09 -25.51
N ALA A 107 9.48 3.54 -24.45
CA ALA A 107 10.02 3.70 -23.12
C ALA A 107 11.32 2.88 -22.97
N PRO A 108 12.28 3.34 -22.16
CA PRO A 108 13.48 2.59 -21.82
C PRO A 108 13.21 1.13 -21.42
N GLY A 109 14.05 0.21 -21.91
CA GLY A 109 13.99 -1.22 -21.62
C GLY A 109 12.92 -1.99 -22.39
N ASP A 110 12.86 -3.31 -22.17
CA ASP A 110 11.97 -4.22 -22.89
C ASP A 110 10.49 -4.02 -22.51
N PRO A 111 9.54 -3.96 -23.47
CA PRO A 111 8.12 -3.85 -23.16
C PRO A 111 7.60 -5.10 -22.43
N ALA A 112 6.43 -4.97 -21.79
CA ALA A 112 5.89 -6.02 -20.92
C ALA A 112 5.67 -7.37 -21.63
N TRP A 113 5.43 -7.34 -22.95
CA TRP A 113 5.22 -8.53 -23.77
C TRP A 113 6.53 -9.15 -24.32
N ALA A 114 7.68 -8.48 -24.18
CA ALA A 114 8.99 -8.96 -24.63
C ALA A 114 10.04 -8.95 -23.51
N ILE A 115 9.60 -9.15 -22.26
CA ILE A 115 10.49 -9.07 -21.10
C ILE A 115 11.63 -10.10 -21.21
N SER A 116 12.87 -9.64 -21.08
CA SER A 116 14.05 -10.50 -21.07
C SER A 116 14.21 -11.23 -19.73
N SER A 117 14.92 -12.36 -19.76
CA SER A 117 15.23 -13.11 -18.54
C SER A 117 16.10 -12.31 -17.57
N ASP A 118 16.94 -11.41 -18.08
CA ASP A 118 17.79 -10.54 -17.27
C ASP A 118 16.96 -9.55 -16.45
N THR A 119 15.96 -8.92 -17.06
CA THR A 119 15.01 -8.05 -16.33
C THR A 119 14.24 -8.83 -15.26
N ILE A 120 13.80 -10.06 -15.54
CA ILE A 120 13.12 -10.91 -14.55
C ILE A 120 14.07 -11.22 -13.38
N ASN A 121 15.33 -11.60 -13.66
CA ASN A 121 16.32 -11.89 -12.62
C ASN A 121 16.64 -10.65 -11.78
N ALA A 122 16.71 -9.47 -12.39
CA ALA A 122 16.89 -8.20 -11.67
C ALA A 122 15.70 -7.89 -10.76
N VAL A 123 14.46 -8.05 -11.25
CA VAL A 123 13.23 -7.86 -10.45
C VAL A 123 13.18 -8.84 -9.28
N LEU A 124 13.47 -10.12 -9.53
CA LEU A 124 13.51 -11.14 -8.49
C LEU A 124 14.60 -10.83 -7.46
N GLY A 125 15.81 -10.47 -7.91
CA GLY A 125 16.91 -10.09 -7.02
C GLY A 125 16.55 -8.91 -6.11
N LEU A 126 15.94 -7.87 -6.68
CA LEU A 126 15.47 -6.70 -5.94
C LEU A 126 14.37 -7.09 -4.93
N SER A 127 13.43 -7.94 -5.35
CA SER A 127 12.35 -8.45 -4.51
C SER A 127 12.85 -9.36 -3.38
N LEU A 128 13.94 -10.10 -3.58
CA LEU A 128 14.57 -10.89 -2.52
C LEU A 128 15.26 -9.99 -1.48
N ASN A 129 15.79 -8.84 -1.92
CA ASN A 129 16.37 -7.83 -1.06
C ASN A 129 15.34 -6.79 -0.56
N PHE A 130 14.06 -7.16 -0.52
CA PHE A 130 12.97 -6.33 -0.02
C PHE A 130 13.22 -5.87 1.42
N PHE A 131 13.07 -4.57 1.65
CA PHE A 131 13.36 -3.85 2.89
C PHE A 131 14.74 -4.13 3.50
N PHE A 132 15.70 -4.54 2.66
CA PHE A 132 17.03 -4.97 3.11
C PHE A 132 17.01 -6.11 4.14
N ILE A 133 15.90 -6.85 4.26
CA ILE A 133 15.76 -7.92 5.26
C ILE A 133 16.81 -9.00 5.03
N LEU A 134 16.90 -9.49 3.79
CA LEU A 134 17.82 -10.57 3.44
C LEU A 134 19.30 -10.14 3.50
N PRO A 135 19.71 -8.98 2.94
CA PRO A 135 21.05 -8.43 3.14
C PRO A 135 21.44 -8.30 4.62
N PHE A 136 20.52 -7.81 5.45
CA PHE A 136 20.79 -7.64 6.88
C PHE A 136 20.92 -8.98 7.62
N LEU A 137 20.06 -9.96 7.33
CA LEU A 137 20.16 -11.30 7.91
C LEU A 137 21.49 -11.98 7.56
N ASN A 138 21.91 -11.87 6.30
CA ASN A 138 23.20 -12.39 5.83
C ASN A 138 24.37 -11.66 6.53
N PHE A 139 24.28 -10.34 6.72
CA PHE A 139 25.28 -9.58 7.47
C PHE A 139 25.41 -10.01 8.94
N VAL A 140 24.31 -10.40 9.60
CA VAL A 140 24.30 -10.90 10.99
C VAL A 140 24.67 -12.39 11.08
N GLY A 141 24.96 -13.06 9.95
CA GLY A 141 25.40 -14.46 9.90
C GLY A 141 24.27 -15.48 9.82
N ILE A 142 23.03 -15.06 9.56
CA ILE A 142 21.88 -15.94 9.33
C ILE A 142 21.73 -16.15 7.82
N HIS A 143 22.40 -17.18 7.30
CA HIS A 143 22.40 -17.53 5.87
C HIS A 143 21.30 -18.55 5.52
N LEU A 144 20.03 -18.17 5.68
CA LEU A 144 18.90 -18.99 5.20
C LEU A 144 18.90 -19.07 3.66
N MET A 145 19.26 -17.96 3.01
CA MET A 145 19.45 -17.84 1.58
C MET A 145 20.45 -16.70 1.32
N GLU A 146 21.33 -16.88 0.33
CA GLU A 146 22.31 -15.86 -0.01
C GLU A 146 21.63 -14.64 -0.63
N ALA A 147 21.92 -13.45 -0.11
CA ALA A 147 21.36 -12.21 -0.64
C ALA A 147 21.92 -11.94 -2.05
N PRO A 148 21.07 -11.76 -3.08
CA PRO A 148 21.54 -11.39 -4.41
C PRO A 148 22.44 -10.15 -4.37
N LEU A 149 23.57 -10.22 -5.07
CA LEU A 149 24.50 -9.10 -5.20
C LEU A 149 24.06 -8.21 -6.36
N LEU A 150 23.45 -7.09 -6.01
CA LEU A 150 22.97 -6.03 -6.89
C LEU A 150 23.70 -4.70 -6.63
N HIS A 151 23.57 -3.77 -7.57
CA HIS A 151 24.16 -2.45 -7.40
C HIS A 151 23.43 -1.66 -6.28
N PRO A 152 24.15 -1.03 -5.33
CA PRO A 152 23.52 -0.36 -4.19
C PRO A 152 22.50 0.72 -4.58
N MET A 153 22.72 1.41 -5.70
CA MET A 153 21.79 2.43 -6.22
C MET A 153 20.44 1.84 -6.67
N SER A 154 20.42 0.66 -7.30
CA SER A 154 19.15 0.05 -7.75
C SER A 154 18.38 -0.52 -6.56
N GLU A 155 19.06 -1.14 -5.60
CA GLU A 155 18.46 -1.60 -4.34
C GLU A 155 17.91 -0.45 -3.50
N GLY A 156 18.67 0.64 -3.39
CA GLY A 156 18.25 1.87 -2.72
C GLY A 156 17.01 2.46 -3.39
N LEU A 157 17.02 2.64 -4.72
CA LEU A 157 15.87 3.17 -5.46
C LEU A 157 14.62 2.32 -5.26
N PHE A 158 14.72 1.00 -5.41
CA PHE A 158 13.61 0.07 -5.22
C PHE A 158 13.03 0.19 -3.80
N ASN A 159 13.86 0.01 -2.77
CA ASN A 159 13.41 0.03 -1.39
C ASN A 159 12.90 1.42 -0.97
N PHE A 160 13.42 2.50 -1.56
CA PHE A 160 12.90 3.85 -1.36
C PHE A 160 11.45 3.98 -1.84
N VAL A 161 11.17 3.56 -3.08
CA VAL A 161 9.80 3.60 -3.63
C VAL A 161 8.86 2.71 -2.85
N VAL A 162 9.27 1.49 -2.50
CA VAL A 162 8.46 0.55 -1.72
C VAL A 162 8.22 1.08 -0.30
N GLY A 163 9.23 1.64 0.37
CA GLY A 163 9.09 2.24 1.69
C GLY A 163 8.10 3.41 1.70
N TRP A 164 8.11 4.22 0.64
CA TRP A 164 7.13 5.28 0.45
C TRP A 164 5.73 4.71 0.22
N THR A 165 5.61 3.69 -0.62
CA THR A 165 4.35 2.99 -0.92
C THR A 165 3.70 2.37 0.32
N LEU A 166 4.51 1.79 1.21
CA LEU A 166 4.03 1.25 2.48
C LEU A 166 3.29 2.32 3.30
N MET A 167 3.83 3.54 3.34
CA MET A 167 3.21 4.64 4.08
C MET A 167 1.93 5.17 3.41
N PHE A 168 1.73 4.93 2.11
CA PHE A 168 0.46 5.27 1.46
C PHE A 168 -0.71 4.41 1.96
N ALA A 169 -0.48 3.21 2.51
CA ALA A 169 -1.56 2.35 3.00
C ALA A 169 -2.45 3.05 4.05
N PRO A 170 -1.92 3.48 5.21
CA PRO A 170 -2.71 4.19 6.21
C PRO A 170 -3.32 5.50 5.67
N LEU A 171 -2.66 6.19 4.73
CA LEU A 171 -3.23 7.37 4.07
C LEU A 171 -4.47 7.02 3.23
N LEU A 172 -4.42 5.95 2.44
CA LEU A 172 -5.55 5.48 1.63
C LEU A 172 -6.70 4.97 2.51
N PHE A 173 -6.39 4.26 3.60
CA PHE A 173 -7.38 3.76 4.55
C PHE A 173 -8.04 4.86 5.38
N THR A 174 -7.41 6.03 5.51
CA THR A 174 -7.96 7.20 6.20
C THR A 174 -8.56 8.23 5.25
N ASP A 175 -8.53 7.99 3.93
CA ASP A 175 -9.10 8.95 2.98
C ASP A 175 -10.61 9.10 3.17
N ARG A 176 -11.07 10.34 3.35
CA ARG A 176 -12.50 10.67 3.50
C ARG A 176 -13.32 10.27 2.29
N LYS A 177 -12.69 10.24 1.10
CA LYS A 177 -13.33 9.87 -0.16
C LYS A 177 -13.16 8.39 -0.51
N ARG A 178 -12.61 7.57 0.40
CA ARG A 178 -12.34 6.14 0.16
C ARG A 178 -13.58 5.33 -0.21
N ASP A 179 -14.74 5.67 0.34
CA ASP A 179 -15.99 4.90 0.13
C ASP A 179 -16.50 5.00 -1.32
N ARG A 180 -15.97 5.93 -2.12
CA ARG A 180 -16.23 6.03 -3.56
C ARG A 180 -15.55 4.91 -4.34
N PHE A 181 -14.50 4.32 -3.77
CA PHE A 181 -13.83 3.14 -4.31
C PHE A 181 -14.58 1.88 -3.84
N LYS A 182 -15.30 1.24 -4.77
CA LYS A 182 -16.12 0.05 -4.47
C LYS A 182 -15.32 -1.25 -4.35
N GLY A 183 -14.05 -1.24 -4.73
CA GLY A 183 -13.17 -2.40 -4.61
C GLY A 183 -12.57 -2.56 -3.22
N SER A 184 -11.83 -3.64 -3.00
CA SER A 184 -11.05 -3.78 -1.77
C SER A 184 -9.82 -2.87 -1.81
N LEU A 185 -9.71 -1.94 -0.86
CA LEU A 185 -8.52 -1.12 -0.68
C LEU A 185 -7.29 -1.97 -0.31
N ASP A 186 -7.50 -3.10 0.36
CA ASP A 186 -6.41 -4.04 0.67
C ASP A 186 -5.81 -4.62 -0.61
N VAL A 187 -6.66 -4.97 -1.58
CA VAL A 187 -6.22 -5.47 -2.88
C VAL A 187 -5.57 -4.36 -3.69
N LEU A 188 -6.15 -3.15 -3.69
CA LEU A 188 -5.56 -2.01 -4.37
C LEU A 188 -4.16 -1.71 -3.82
N TRP A 189 -4.02 -1.61 -2.51
CA TRP A 189 -2.74 -1.36 -1.86
C TRP A 189 -1.77 -2.55 -2.04
N GLY A 190 -2.25 -3.79 -1.96
CA GLY A 190 -1.43 -4.98 -2.20
C GLY A 190 -0.86 -5.00 -3.62
N MET A 191 -1.67 -4.68 -4.64
CA MET A 191 -1.21 -4.58 -6.02
C MET A 191 -0.31 -3.36 -6.24
N GLN A 192 -0.61 -2.25 -5.57
CA GLN A 192 0.21 -1.05 -5.50
C GLN A 192 1.62 -1.35 -4.96
N MET A 193 1.81 -2.29 -4.03
CA MET A 193 3.16 -2.65 -3.55
C MET A 193 4.05 -3.29 -4.64
N PHE A 194 3.47 -3.78 -5.74
CA PHE A 194 4.20 -4.40 -6.86
C PHE A 194 4.19 -3.54 -8.14
N LEU A 195 3.07 -2.85 -8.42
CA LEU A 195 2.85 -2.01 -9.62
C LEU A 195 2.32 -0.64 -9.19
N THR A 196 3.08 -0.02 -8.29
CA THR A 196 2.93 1.29 -7.65
C THR A 196 2.26 2.37 -8.51
N ASN A 197 2.71 2.62 -9.72
CA ASN A 197 2.15 3.69 -10.57
C ASN A 197 0.73 3.37 -11.09
N THR A 198 0.48 2.14 -11.50
CA THR A 198 -0.75 1.72 -12.21
C THR A 198 -2.00 1.79 -11.35
N PHE A 199 -1.89 1.70 -10.02
CA PHE A 199 -3.07 1.62 -9.15
C PHE A 199 -3.41 2.93 -8.44
N LEU A 200 -2.47 3.86 -8.33
CA LEU A 200 -2.69 5.13 -7.64
C LEU A 200 -3.46 6.15 -8.49
N ILE A 201 -3.18 6.25 -9.80
CA ILE A 201 -3.91 7.17 -10.69
C ILE A 201 -5.40 6.79 -10.80
N PRO A 202 -5.78 5.50 -11.02
CA PRO A 202 -7.19 5.10 -11.01
C PRO A 202 -7.88 5.40 -9.68
N TYR A 203 -7.20 5.19 -8.55
CA TYR A 203 -7.73 5.55 -7.25
C TYR A 203 -8.07 7.05 -7.16
N MET A 204 -7.13 7.90 -7.59
CA MET A 204 -7.32 9.35 -7.63
C MET A 204 -8.44 9.79 -8.58
N ALA A 205 -8.65 9.05 -9.68
CA ALA A 205 -9.76 9.31 -10.58
C ALA A 205 -11.11 8.87 -9.98
N ILE A 206 -11.17 7.69 -9.36
CA ILE A 206 -12.40 7.13 -8.77
C ILE A 206 -12.86 7.94 -7.56
N ARG A 207 -11.93 8.42 -6.71
CA ARG A 207 -12.29 9.26 -5.55
C ARG A 207 -12.92 10.59 -5.95
N LEU A 208 -12.80 11.02 -7.21
CA LEU A 208 -13.47 12.20 -7.73
C LEU A 208 -14.93 11.97 -8.14
N ASN A 209 -15.39 10.71 -8.21
CA ASN A 209 -16.80 10.40 -8.48
C ASN A 209 -17.73 10.97 -7.41
N ASP A 210 -19.01 11.07 -7.75
CA ASP A 210 -20.01 11.54 -6.79
C ASP A 210 -20.22 10.53 -5.68
N ALA A 211 -20.51 11.06 -4.50
CA ALA A 211 -20.90 10.21 -3.38
C ALA A 211 -22.23 9.56 -3.74
N ASN A 212 -22.36 8.26 -3.49
CA ASN A 212 -23.68 7.63 -3.56
C ASN A 212 -24.45 8.06 -2.31
N ASP A 213 -25.58 8.73 -2.50
CA ASP A 213 -26.44 9.16 -1.38
C ASP A 213 -26.96 7.99 -0.52
N ASP A 214 -26.92 6.76 -1.08
CA ASP A 214 -27.35 5.53 -0.41
C ASP A 214 -26.21 4.67 0.16
N SER A 215 -24.93 5.09 0.05
CA SER A 215 -23.82 4.27 0.55
C SER A 215 -23.68 4.38 2.06
N VAL A 216 -23.98 3.29 2.77
CA VAL A 216 -23.58 3.10 4.17
C VAL A 216 -22.04 3.18 4.24
N PRO A 217 -21.44 3.88 5.23
CA PRO A 217 -19.99 3.93 5.40
C PRO A 217 -19.40 2.52 5.36
N SER A 218 -18.40 2.30 4.49
CA SER A 218 -17.81 0.97 4.38
C SER A 218 -17.05 0.65 5.66
N LYS A 219 -17.29 -0.56 6.20
CA LYS A 219 -16.53 -1.05 7.35
C LYS A 219 -15.08 -1.24 6.89
N ARG A 220 -14.13 -0.59 7.59
CA ARG A 220 -12.69 -0.74 7.32
C ARG A 220 -12.30 -2.22 7.47
N SER A 221 -11.43 -2.70 6.58
CA SER A 221 -10.88 -4.06 6.65
C SER A 221 -10.04 -4.27 7.93
N GLN A 222 -9.77 -5.52 8.29
CA GLN A 222 -8.87 -5.83 9.41
C GLN A 222 -7.46 -5.28 9.17
N LEU A 223 -6.93 -5.45 7.94
CA LEU A 223 -5.63 -4.91 7.56
C LEU A 223 -5.62 -3.39 7.66
N GLY A 224 -6.66 -2.73 7.13
CA GLY A 224 -6.82 -1.29 7.23
C GLY A 224 -6.84 -0.82 8.68
N SER A 225 -7.60 -1.48 9.55
CA SER A 225 -7.67 -1.13 10.98
C SER A 225 -6.30 -1.23 11.66
N VAL A 226 -5.57 -2.34 11.42
CA VAL A 226 -4.21 -2.53 11.96
C VAL A 226 -3.26 -1.44 11.48
N MET A 227 -3.31 -1.11 10.18
CA MET A 227 -2.43 -0.10 9.60
C MET A 227 -2.77 1.33 10.03
N THR A 228 -4.05 1.65 10.27
CA THR A 228 -4.45 2.97 10.77
C THR A 228 -4.15 3.13 12.26
N ASN A 229 -4.43 2.11 13.07
CA ASN A 229 -4.14 2.14 14.51
C ASN A 229 -2.62 2.11 14.77
N GLY A 230 -1.88 1.42 13.90
CA GLY A 230 -0.42 1.40 13.88
C GLY A 230 0.21 2.46 12.98
N ALA A 231 -0.51 3.50 12.54
CA ALA A 231 -0.04 4.44 11.52
C ALA A 231 1.33 5.06 11.86
N SER A 232 1.55 5.45 13.11
CA SER A 232 2.83 5.98 13.58
C SER A 232 3.98 4.98 13.38
N VAL A 233 3.74 3.70 13.65
CA VAL A 233 4.75 2.62 13.46
C VAL A 233 5.00 2.41 11.98
N VAL A 234 3.95 2.36 11.16
CA VAL A 234 4.06 2.23 9.69
C VAL A 234 4.84 3.42 9.11
N GLY A 235 4.59 4.64 9.58
CA GLY A 235 5.30 5.84 9.18
C GLY A 235 6.77 5.83 9.58
N LEU A 236 7.10 5.39 10.79
CA LEU A 236 8.49 5.26 11.23
C LEU A 236 9.25 4.18 10.46
N ILE A 237 8.63 3.02 10.22
CA ILE A 237 9.24 1.94 9.44
C ILE A 237 9.44 2.39 7.99
N GLY A 238 8.40 2.90 7.32
CA GLY A 238 8.48 3.34 5.93
C GLY A 238 9.44 4.50 5.73
N GLY A 239 9.41 5.50 6.62
CA GLY A 239 10.36 6.62 6.61
C GLY A 239 11.80 6.17 6.91
N GLY A 240 11.97 5.24 7.85
CA GLY A 240 13.25 4.62 8.18
C GLY A 240 13.84 3.83 7.01
N VAL A 241 13.02 3.05 6.30
CA VAL A 241 13.41 2.34 5.07
C VAL A 241 13.81 3.35 4.00
N CYS A 242 13.05 4.43 3.78
CA CYS A 242 13.41 5.47 2.80
C CYS A 242 14.77 6.10 3.12
N LEU A 243 15.02 6.44 4.40
CA LEU A 243 16.30 7.00 4.83
C LEU A 243 17.44 5.98 4.66
N LEU A 244 17.21 4.73 5.09
CA LEU A 244 18.17 3.65 4.92
C LEU A 244 18.48 3.40 3.45
N SER A 245 17.50 3.47 2.56
CA SER A 245 17.69 3.35 1.12
C SER A 245 18.61 4.42 0.55
N LEU A 246 18.46 5.67 0.99
CA LEU A 246 19.35 6.75 0.58
C LEU A 246 20.78 6.51 1.07
N LEU A 247 20.93 6.10 2.33
CA LEU A 247 22.25 5.76 2.90
C LEU A 247 22.85 4.54 2.21
N TRP A 248 22.05 3.53 1.86
CA TRP A 248 22.47 2.32 1.17
C TRP A 248 22.90 2.62 -0.27
N ALA A 249 22.17 3.47 -0.98
CA ALA A 249 22.56 3.91 -2.32
C ALA A 249 23.96 4.54 -2.33
N LEU A 250 24.27 5.36 -1.31
CA LEU A 250 25.55 6.09 -1.21
C LEU A 250 26.70 5.27 -0.61
N PHE A 251 26.41 4.49 0.43
CA PHE A 251 27.42 3.82 1.28
C PHE A 251 27.24 2.31 1.38
N GLY A 252 26.19 1.74 0.79
CA GLY A 252 25.95 0.30 0.79
C GLY A 252 27.04 -0.43 -0.02
N ARG A 253 27.38 -1.63 0.46
CA ARG A 253 28.32 -2.57 -0.17
C ARG A 253 29.66 -1.96 -0.61
N THR A 254 30.34 -1.26 0.30
CA THR A 254 31.70 -0.72 0.07
C THR A 254 32.74 -1.81 -0.18
N ASP A 255 32.46 -3.03 0.26
CA ASP A 255 33.27 -4.23 0.11
C ASP A 255 33.22 -4.85 -1.30
N ALA A 256 32.19 -4.56 -2.10
CA ALA A 256 31.95 -5.18 -3.40
C ALA A 256 32.46 -4.36 -4.61
N ASN A 257 33.32 -3.36 -4.38
CA ASN A 257 34.00 -2.57 -5.42
C ASN A 257 33.07 -1.90 -6.46
N PHE A 258 31.90 -1.40 -6.03
CA PHE A 258 30.93 -0.67 -6.89
C PHE A 258 31.33 0.80 -7.20
N GLY A 259 32.60 1.15 -7.05
CA GLY A 259 33.08 2.53 -7.24
C GLY A 259 32.60 3.52 -6.18
N GLY A 260 33.03 4.76 -6.35
CA GLY A 260 32.65 5.90 -5.51
C GLY A 260 31.31 6.50 -5.91
N ILE A 261 31.02 7.69 -5.39
CA ILE A 261 29.72 8.37 -5.58
C ILE A 261 29.50 8.77 -7.04
N ALA A 262 30.57 9.12 -7.76
CA ALA A 262 30.48 9.52 -9.17
C ALA A 262 30.11 8.34 -10.07
N GLU A 263 30.79 7.19 -9.91
CA GLU A 263 30.53 5.98 -10.68
C GLU A 263 29.12 5.44 -10.38
N ARG A 264 28.68 5.53 -9.12
CA ARG A 264 27.32 5.16 -8.71
C ARG A 264 26.26 6.05 -9.35
N TRP A 265 26.54 7.35 -9.48
CA TRP A 265 25.65 8.30 -10.16
C TRP A 265 25.55 7.99 -11.66
N GLU A 266 26.69 7.74 -12.32
CA GLU A 266 26.70 7.34 -13.73
C GLU A 266 25.93 6.04 -13.95
N PHE A 267 26.12 5.05 -13.08
CA PHE A 267 25.32 3.82 -13.10
C PHE A 267 23.82 4.12 -12.97
N LEU A 268 23.41 4.98 -12.02
CA LEU A 268 21.99 5.30 -11.84
C LEU A 268 21.40 5.93 -13.10
N VAL A 269 22.08 6.90 -13.71
CA VAL A 269 21.61 7.55 -14.94
C VAL A 269 21.48 6.53 -16.07
N GLY A 270 22.47 5.65 -16.23
CA GLY A 270 22.41 4.54 -17.20
C GLY A 270 21.27 3.57 -16.92
N TYR A 271 21.08 3.18 -15.66
CA TYR A 271 20.03 2.27 -15.19
C TYR A 271 18.63 2.83 -15.48
N LEU A 272 18.39 4.09 -15.15
CA LEU A 272 17.13 4.79 -15.43
C LEU A 272 16.80 4.89 -16.93
N GLY A 273 17.82 5.00 -17.78
CA GLY A 273 17.69 5.11 -19.23
C GLY A 273 17.69 3.79 -19.99
N SER A 274 17.99 2.67 -19.33
CA SER A 274 18.11 1.36 -19.96
C SER A 274 17.05 0.37 -19.48
N GLU A 275 16.62 0.47 -18.22
CA GLU A 275 15.74 -0.52 -17.59
C GLU A 275 14.32 0.04 -17.39
N ARG A 276 13.32 -0.71 -17.85
CA ARG A 276 11.91 -0.30 -17.76
C ARG A 276 11.42 -0.21 -16.32
N LEU A 277 11.88 -1.12 -15.47
CA LEU A 277 11.58 -1.12 -14.04
C LEU A 277 12.08 0.18 -13.38
N ALA A 278 13.33 0.55 -13.65
CA ALA A 278 13.95 1.75 -13.11
C ALA A 278 13.24 3.02 -13.59
N TYR A 279 12.88 3.03 -14.88
CA TYR A 279 12.10 4.11 -15.48
C TYR A 279 10.71 4.25 -14.83
N ALA A 280 10.04 3.13 -14.52
CA ALA A 280 8.76 3.13 -13.81
C ALA A 280 8.87 3.75 -12.40
N PHE A 281 9.97 3.49 -11.68
CA PHE A 281 10.21 4.11 -10.37
C PHE A 281 10.34 5.64 -10.43
N ILE A 282 10.82 6.22 -11.52
CA ILE A 282 10.81 7.69 -11.70
C ILE A 282 9.37 8.19 -11.68
N TRP A 283 8.49 7.54 -12.44
CA TRP A 283 7.08 7.91 -12.49
C TRP A 283 6.40 7.71 -11.15
N ASP A 284 6.73 6.66 -10.40
CA ASP A 284 6.24 6.49 -9.03
C ASP A 284 6.60 7.67 -8.14
N ILE A 285 7.88 8.07 -8.15
CA ILE A 285 8.36 9.22 -7.37
C ILE A 285 7.60 10.49 -7.78
N VAL A 286 7.47 10.76 -9.08
CA VAL A 286 6.75 11.94 -9.59
C VAL A 286 5.28 11.92 -9.14
N LEU A 287 4.59 10.79 -9.30
CA LEU A 287 3.20 10.65 -8.88
C LEU A 287 3.05 10.80 -7.37
N TYR A 288 3.99 10.26 -6.58
CA TYR A 288 3.95 10.39 -5.12
C TYR A 288 4.17 11.83 -4.66
N ILE A 289 5.07 12.57 -5.31
CA ILE A 289 5.28 13.99 -5.03
C ILE A 289 4.01 14.81 -5.28
N ILE A 290 3.21 14.44 -6.28
CA ILE A 290 1.95 15.13 -6.62
C ILE A 290 0.80 14.67 -5.71
N PHE A 291 0.65 13.36 -5.53
CA PHE A 291 -0.50 12.76 -4.86
C PHE A 291 -0.41 12.78 -3.34
N GLN A 292 0.79 12.73 -2.76
CA GLN A 292 0.99 12.87 -1.32
C GLN A 292 0.38 14.17 -0.77
N PRO A 293 0.78 15.39 -1.23
CA PRO A 293 0.22 16.63 -0.69
C PRO A 293 -1.28 16.77 -0.96
N TRP A 294 -1.76 16.22 -2.09
CA TRP A 294 -3.18 16.24 -2.42
C TRP A 294 -3.99 15.37 -1.45
N LEU A 295 -3.59 14.11 -1.23
CA LEU A 295 -4.28 13.20 -0.31
C LEU A 295 -4.20 13.68 1.13
N ILE A 296 -3.02 14.10 1.61
CA ILE A 296 -2.88 14.65 2.96
C ILE A 296 -3.72 15.90 3.12
N GLY A 297 -3.77 16.76 2.09
CA GLY A 297 -4.54 18.01 2.13
C GLY A 297 -6.04 17.82 2.28
N ASP A 298 -6.59 16.81 1.61
CA ASP A 298 -8.01 16.45 1.72
C ASP A 298 -8.36 15.78 3.06
N ASN A 299 -7.36 15.29 3.81
CA ASN A 299 -7.50 14.49 5.02
C ASN A 299 -6.90 15.16 6.27
N LEU A 300 -6.68 16.48 6.24
CA LEU A 300 -6.16 17.24 7.39
C LEU A 300 -7.05 17.18 8.65
N GLN A 301 -8.32 16.78 8.49
CA GLN A 301 -9.27 16.62 9.59
C GLN A 301 -8.97 15.40 10.47
N ASN A 302 -8.23 14.41 9.95
CA ASN A 302 -7.88 13.20 10.69
C ASN A 302 -6.64 13.39 11.58
N ILE A 303 -6.12 14.62 11.68
CA ILE A 303 -4.88 14.95 12.36
C ILE A 303 -5.22 15.65 13.66
N GLN A 304 -4.44 15.38 14.70
CA GLN A 304 -4.51 16.11 15.98
C GLN A 304 -4.54 17.62 15.75
N GLU A 305 -5.53 18.31 16.36
CA GLU A 305 -5.82 19.73 16.13
C GLU A 305 -4.58 20.64 16.30
N ASN A 306 -3.74 20.34 17.29
CA ASN A 306 -2.52 21.09 17.60
C ASN A 306 -1.38 20.88 16.57
N LYS A 307 -1.45 19.87 15.70
CA LYS A 307 -0.44 19.52 14.69
C LYS A 307 -0.88 19.77 13.25
N VAL A 308 -2.15 20.11 13.01
CA VAL A 308 -2.71 20.36 11.66
C VAL A 308 -1.87 21.37 10.88
N VAL A 309 -1.48 22.49 11.51
CA VAL A 309 -0.69 23.54 10.85
C VAL A 309 0.67 23.01 10.39
N LEU A 310 1.34 22.22 11.23
CA LEU A 310 2.63 21.62 10.90
C LEU A 310 2.50 20.69 9.69
N VAL A 311 1.55 19.74 9.73
CA VAL A 311 1.35 18.78 8.63
C VAL A 311 0.91 19.47 7.35
N LYS A 312 0.12 20.54 7.42
CA LYS A 312 -0.28 21.34 6.26
C LYS A 312 0.90 21.91 5.48
N TYR A 313 1.98 22.31 6.15
CA TYR A 313 3.21 22.75 5.49
C TYR A 313 4.09 21.58 5.07
N LEU A 314 4.26 20.57 5.94
CA LEU A 314 5.13 19.42 5.66
C LEU A 314 4.61 18.53 4.53
N ARG A 315 3.30 18.53 4.22
CA ARG A 315 2.70 17.65 3.19
C ARG A 315 3.37 17.73 1.82
N TYR A 316 4.01 18.86 1.51
CA TYR A 316 4.70 19.10 0.24
C TYR A 316 6.14 18.55 0.21
N ILE A 317 6.69 18.17 1.36
CA ILE A 317 8.03 17.60 1.46
C ILE A 317 7.92 16.08 1.19
N PRO A 318 8.55 15.56 0.13
CA PRO A 318 8.56 14.12 -0.20
C PRO A 318 8.92 13.27 1.01
N VAL A 319 8.18 12.18 1.25
CA VAL A 319 8.37 11.23 2.38
C VAL A 319 8.10 11.87 3.76
N VAL A 320 8.75 12.97 4.09
CA VAL A 320 8.66 13.66 5.38
C VAL A 320 7.23 14.11 5.69
N GLY A 321 6.52 14.66 4.70
CA GLY A 321 5.13 15.06 4.86
C GLY A 321 4.21 13.90 5.22
N LEU A 322 4.48 12.73 4.63
CA LEU A 322 3.72 11.52 4.89
C LEU A 322 4.06 10.92 6.25
N VAL A 323 5.34 10.87 6.63
CA VAL A 323 5.76 10.48 7.98
C VAL A 323 5.11 11.37 9.03
N ALA A 324 5.13 12.70 8.83
CA ALA A 324 4.51 13.65 9.74
C ALA A 324 2.99 13.45 9.85
N TYR A 325 2.30 13.23 8.73
CA TYR A 325 0.88 12.89 8.71
C TYR A 325 0.59 11.64 9.55
N LEU A 326 1.35 10.56 9.35
CA LEU A 326 1.12 9.28 10.04
C LEU A 326 1.43 9.34 11.54
N LEU A 327 2.45 10.10 11.94
CA LEU A 327 2.78 10.32 13.36
C LEU A 327 1.74 11.18 14.09
N CYS A 328 1.05 12.06 13.37
CA CYS A 328 0.07 13.00 13.93
C CYS A 328 -1.38 12.56 13.68
N LEU A 329 -1.58 11.37 13.09
CA LEU A 329 -2.89 10.82 12.84
C LEU A 329 -3.60 10.57 14.16
N GLU A 330 -4.85 11.00 14.26
CA GLU A 330 -5.69 10.74 15.43
C GLU A 330 -6.24 9.30 15.33
N PRO A 331 -6.02 8.45 16.35
CA PRO A 331 -6.60 7.11 16.35
C PRO A 331 -8.12 7.22 16.45
N GLU A 332 -8.84 6.47 15.61
CA GLU A 332 -10.29 6.36 15.77
C GLU A 332 -10.59 5.64 17.09
N GLU A 333 -11.37 6.28 17.97
CA GLU A 333 -11.91 5.61 19.15
C GLU A 333 -12.82 4.46 18.69
N GLU A 334 -12.48 3.23 19.10
CA GLU A 334 -13.32 2.06 18.84
C GLU A 334 -14.67 2.24 19.56
N VAL A 335 -15.76 2.43 18.79
CA VAL A 335 -17.14 2.44 19.28
C VAL A 335 -17.72 1.04 19.33
#